data_AF-A0A2V8NYY3-F1
#
_entry.id   AF-A0A2V8NYY3-F1
#
_cell.length_a   1.000
_cell.length_b   1.000
_cell.length_c   1.000
_cell.angle_alpha   90.00
_cell.angle_beta   90.00
_cell.angle_gamma   90.00
#
_symmetry.space_group_name_H-M   'P 1'
#
loop_
_entity.id
_entity.type
_entity.pdbx_description
1 polymer ?
#
loop_
_entity_poly.entity_id
_entity_poly.type
_entity_poly.pdbx_seq_one_letter_code
_entity_poly.pdbx_strand_id
1 'polypeptide(L)'
;MSERERSGKVTQGERMMAQVLRWAPWLAFLLCALPAPIYFLTKYFSSMPEAALNFLFALTSLAVGSVIGFAVMLFLLYYRRHWAQRVRDRIASDGVTADEIPWFMSELTPSERQALKDIDAKNPSLADAYRETLASRITASRVIANAKRELLLVERRLNRVAYIQGADTTSLQKELRTDREHLEQIKTEGTERRAEAEARLQMIEAAASRGATWAETNMALHRLSTTHEQIPMALEAVRMEQQALEESEKALRETGKLTLTKEE
;
A
#
# COMPACT_ATOMS: atom_id res chain seq x y z
N MET A 1 -24.25 13.31 -11.15
CA MET A 1 -22.97 12.67 -10.79
C MET A 1 -22.36 12.14 -12.07
N SER A 2 -21.29 12.78 -12.53
CA SER A 2 -20.62 12.45 -13.80
C SER A 2 -19.80 11.16 -13.62
N GLU A 3 -19.68 10.32 -14.65
CA GLU A 3 -18.82 9.11 -14.63
C GLU A 3 -17.37 9.39 -14.19
N ARG A 4 -16.90 10.65 -14.29
CA ARG A 4 -15.60 11.09 -13.78
C ARG A 4 -15.47 11.03 -12.25
N GLU A 5 -16.57 11.06 -11.49
CA GLU A 5 -16.57 10.89 -10.03
C GLU A 5 -16.58 9.42 -9.59
N ARG A 6 -16.86 8.48 -10.50
CA ARG A 6 -16.93 7.03 -10.18
C ARG A 6 -15.61 6.29 -10.39
N SER A 7 -14.65 6.90 -11.07
CA SER A 7 -13.31 6.34 -11.27
C SER A 7 -12.37 6.97 -10.25
N GLY A 8 -12.09 6.32 -9.11
CA GLY A 8 -11.15 6.83 -8.11
C GLY A 8 -9.68 6.83 -8.53
N LYS A 9 -9.41 6.63 -9.83
CA LYS A 9 -8.14 6.94 -10.48
C LYS A 9 -7.73 8.39 -10.23
N VAL A 10 -6.43 8.61 -10.07
CA VAL A 10 -5.87 9.96 -9.91
C VAL A 10 -6.21 10.83 -11.12
N THR A 11 -6.98 11.89 -10.89
CA THR A 11 -7.33 12.84 -11.94
C THR A 11 -6.13 13.73 -12.30
N GLN A 12 -6.08 14.22 -13.54
CA GLN A 12 -5.04 15.16 -13.96
C GLN A 12 -5.00 16.42 -13.08
N GLY A 13 -6.17 16.88 -12.62
CA GLY A 13 -6.30 17.98 -11.68
C GLY A 13 -5.60 17.72 -10.34
N GLU A 14 -5.65 16.49 -9.82
CA GLU A 14 -4.96 16.12 -8.59
C GLU A 14 -3.44 16.02 -8.75
N ARG A 15 -2.96 15.59 -9.92
CA ARG A 15 -1.53 15.62 -10.25
C ARG A 15 -1.02 17.07 -10.26
N MET A 16 -1.77 17.98 -10.90
CA MET A 16 -1.45 19.41 -10.91
C MET A 16 -1.50 20.01 -9.51
N MET A 17 -2.54 19.67 -8.73
CA MET A 17 -2.69 20.12 -7.35
C MET A 17 -1.51 19.68 -6.48
N ALA A 18 -1.05 18.43 -6.60
CA ALA A 18 0.13 17.96 -5.88
C ALA A 18 1.41 18.73 -6.25
N GLN A 19 1.59 19.07 -7.53
CA GLN A 19 2.72 19.87 -7.99
C GLN A 19 2.66 21.30 -7.46
N VAL A 20 1.48 21.92 -7.46
CA VAL A 20 1.25 23.25 -6.88
C VAL A 20 1.52 23.24 -5.37
N LEU A 21 0.93 22.30 -4.63
CA LEU A 21 1.12 22.17 -3.18
C LEU A 21 2.56 21.86 -2.78
N ARG A 22 3.40 21.37 -3.70
CA ARG A 22 4.83 21.18 -3.44
C ARG A 22 5.55 22.50 -3.23
N TRP A 23 5.18 23.53 -3.98
CA TRP A 23 5.80 24.86 -3.98
C TRP A 23 5.00 25.90 -3.20
N ALA A 24 3.70 25.67 -3.01
CA ALA A 24 2.79 26.62 -2.38
C ALA A 24 3.25 27.14 -0.99
N PRO A 25 3.79 26.31 -0.06
CA PRO A 25 4.24 26.82 1.23
C PRO A 25 5.38 27.83 1.11
N TRP A 26 6.33 27.58 0.21
CA TRP A 26 7.47 28.45 -0.04
C TRP A 26 7.05 29.75 -0.73
N LEU A 27 6.18 29.66 -1.74
CA LEU A 27 5.63 30.83 -2.42
C LEU A 27 4.79 31.69 -1.49
N ALA A 28 3.93 31.08 -0.66
CA ALA A 28 3.11 31.79 0.32
C ALA A 28 3.98 32.50 1.36
N PHE A 29 5.03 31.85 1.86
CA PHE A 29 5.99 32.49 2.78
C PHE A 29 6.63 33.72 2.15
N LEU A 30 7.18 33.60 0.94
CA LEU A 30 7.82 34.71 0.23
C LEU A 30 6.83 35.84 -0.08
N LEU A 31 5.62 35.49 -0.51
CA LEU A 31 4.57 36.45 -0.84
C LEU A 31 4.06 37.20 0.39
N CYS A 32 4.03 36.58 1.57
CA CYS A 32 3.65 37.26 2.81
C CYS A 32 4.81 38.05 3.43
N ALA A 33 6.03 37.55 3.37
CA ALA A 33 7.16 38.12 4.09
C ALA A 33 7.86 39.27 3.34
N LEU A 34 7.89 39.26 2.01
CA LEU A 34 8.74 40.16 1.22
C LEU A 34 8.11 41.49 0.77
N PRO A 35 6.81 41.61 0.40
CA PRO A 35 6.31 42.83 -0.23
C PRO A 35 6.45 44.09 0.64
N ALA A 36 6.12 44.00 1.92
CA ALA A 36 6.19 45.16 2.83
C ALA A 36 7.65 45.60 3.11
N PRO A 37 8.60 44.71 3.44
CA PRO A 37 10.01 45.09 3.58
C PRO A 37 10.60 45.67 2.30
N ILE A 38 10.29 45.10 1.12
CA ILE A 38 10.76 45.62 -0.17
C ILE A 38 10.22 47.03 -0.39
N TYR A 39 8.94 47.26 -0.11
CA TYR A 39 8.35 48.60 -0.21
C TYR A 39 9.08 49.63 0.68
N PHE A 40 9.30 49.34 1.96
CA PHE A 40 10.00 50.26 2.85
C PHE A 40 11.48 50.44 2.50
N LEU A 41 12.15 49.40 1.99
CA LEU A 41 13.52 49.50 1.48
C LEU A 41 13.59 50.40 0.23
N THR A 42 12.64 50.30 -0.70
CA THR A 42 12.62 51.20 -1.86
C THR A 42 12.41 52.66 -1.42
N LYS A 43 11.57 52.90 -0.40
CA LYS A 43 11.37 54.23 0.21
C LYS A 43 12.62 54.74 0.92
N TYR A 44 13.34 53.87 1.60
CA TYR A 44 14.63 54.19 2.23
C TYR A 44 15.64 54.75 1.21
N PHE A 45 15.77 54.14 0.04
CA PHE A 45 16.68 54.62 -1.00
C PHE A 45 16.20 55.91 -1.70
N SER A 46 14.90 56.18 -1.73
CA SER A 46 14.35 57.36 -2.40
C SER A 46 14.25 58.62 -1.52
N SER A 47 14.15 58.47 -0.19
CA SER A 47 13.82 59.57 0.73
C SER A 47 14.87 59.74 1.84
N MET A 48 15.85 60.61 1.59
CA MET A 48 16.93 60.98 2.55
C MET A 48 16.47 61.52 3.92
N PRO A 49 15.42 62.38 4.05
CA PRO A 49 15.10 62.99 5.35
C PRO A 49 14.50 62.03 6.38
N GLU A 50 13.94 60.89 5.95
CA GLU A 50 13.25 59.92 6.83
C GLU A 50 13.87 58.52 6.75
N ALA A 51 15.12 58.42 6.27
CA ALA A 51 15.79 57.15 6.01
C ALA A 51 15.80 56.22 7.24
N ALA A 52 16.10 56.75 8.44
CA ALA A 52 16.13 55.95 9.66
C ALA A 52 14.77 55.31 10.00
N LEU A 53 13.66 56.04 9.84
CA LEU A 53 12.31 55.54 10.12
C LEU A 53 11.90 54.46 9.11
N ASN A 54 12.16 54.68 7.82
CA ASN A 54 11.85 53.71 6.77
C ASN A 54 12.64 52.40 6.95
N PHE A 55 13.89 52.47 7.40
CA PHE A 55 14.69 51.29 7.72
C PHE A 55 14.11 50.51 8.91
N LEU A 56 13.69 51.21 9.97
CA LEU A 56 13.04 50.58 11.12
C LEU A 56 11.70 49.93 10.74
N PHE A 57 10.91 50.57 9.89
CA PHE A 57 9.69 49.98 9.33
C PHE A 57 9.98 48.77 8.43
N ALA A 58 11.06 48.79 7.65
CA ALA A 58 11.47 47.62 6.86
C ALA A 58 11.81 46.42 7.76
N LEU A 59 12.58 46.64 8.84
CA LEU A 59 12.94 45.56 9.79
C LEU A 59 11.73 45.03 10.56
N THR A 60 10.88 45.92 11.08
CA THR A 60 9.68 45.50 11.83
C THR A 60 8.66 44.80 10.94
N SER A 61 8.42 45.29 9.73
CA SER A 61 7.55 44.62 8.77
C SER A 61 8.11 43.27 8.32
N LEU A 62 9.44 43.13 8.22
CA LEU A 62 10.07 41.84 7.92
C LEU A 62 9.86 40.85 9.07
N ALA A 63 10.03 41.28 10.32
CA ALA A 63 9.80 40.44 11.48
C ALA A 63 8.34 39.96 11.55
N VAL A 64 7.38 40.89 11.44
CA VAL A 64 5.94 40.57 11.46
C VAL A 64 5.55 39.71 10.25
N GLY A 65 5.99 40.08 9.05
CA GLY A 65 5.72 39.35 7.81
C GLY A 65 6.30 37.93 7.82
N SER A 66 7.48 37.73 8.42
CA SER A 66 8.09 36.41 8.59
C SER A 66 7.29 35.53 9.55
N VAL A 67 6.80 36.07 10.66
CA VAL A 67 5.96 35.33 11.61
C VAL A 67 4.65 34.89 10.95
N ILE A 68 3.97 35.81 10.25
CA ILE A 68 2.73 35.51 9.53
C ILE A 68 2.98 34.51 8.40
N GLY A 69 4.01 34.74 7.57
CA GLY A 69 4.39 33.86 6.49
C GLY A 69 4.72 32.45 7.00
N PHE A 70 5.41 32.33 8.13
CA PHE A 70 5.73 31.04 8.75
C PHE A 70 4.47 30.32 9.24
N ALA A 71 3.52 31.03 9.85
CA ALA A 71 2.23 30.45 10.25
C ALA A 71 1.45 29.92 9.05
N VAL A 72 1.37 30.69 7.95
CA VAL A 72 0.73 30.25 6.69
C VAL A 72 1.45 29.06 6.08
N MET A 73 2.79 29.07 6.08
CA MET A 73 3.60 27.96 5.60
C MET A 73 3.30 26.67 6.37
N LEU A 74 3.27 26.72 7.71
CA LEU A 74 2.93 25.57 8.55
C LEU A 74 1.51 25.07 8.28
N PHE A 75 0.54 25.98 8.14
CA PHE A 75 -0.84 25.63 7.81
C PHE A 75 -0.93 24.90 6.46
N LEU A 76 -0.25 25.40 5.41
CA LEU A 76 -0.23 24.75 4.10
C LEU A 76 0.47 23.40 4.12
N LEU A 77 1.55 23.24 4.89
CA LEU A 77 2.22 21.95 5.08
C LEU A 77 1.29 20.93 5.76
N TYR A 78 0.56 21.36 6.79
CA TYR A 78 -0.44 20.55 7.47
C TYR A 78 -1.58 20.15 6.51
N TYR A 79 -2.12 21.12 5.77
CA TYR A 79 -3.15 20.88 4.75
C TYR A 79 -2.67 19.88 3.69
N ARG A 80 -1.45 20.05 3.18
CA ARG A 80 -0.83 19.15 2.20
C ARG A 80 -0.74 17.72 2.73
N ARG A 81 -0.34 17.55 3.98
CA ARG A 81 -0.24 16.21 4.61
C ARG A 81 -1.61 15.53 4.69
N HIS A 82 -2.64 16.25 5.15
CA HIS A 82 -4.00 15.71 5.24
C HIS A 82 -4.63 15.45 3.87
N TRP A 83 -4.36 16.31 2.88
CA TRP A 83 -4.83 16.11 1.51
C TRP A 83 -4.18 14.86 0.88
N ALA A 84 -2.86 14.71 1.00
CA ALA A 84 -2.15 13.54 0.48
C ALA A 84 -2.58 12.22 1.16
N GLN A 85 -2.91 12.26 2.45
CA GLN A 85 -3.50 11.11 3.14
C GLN A 85 -4.86 10.74 2.53
N ARG A 86 -5.79 11.70 2.41
CA ARG A 86 -7.12 11.47 1.83
C ARG A 86 -7.06 10.92 0.39
N VAL A 87 -6.17 11.46 -0.43
CA VAL A 87 -6.00 10.99 -1.81
C VAL A 87 -5.49 9.55 -1.82
N ARG A 88 -4.49 9.20 -1.01
CA ARG A 88 -3.98 7.81 -0.93
C ARG A 88 -5.05 6.84 -0.44
N ASP A 89 -5.86 7.25 0.53
CA ASP A 89 -6.92 6.38 1.05
C ASP A 89 -8.03 6.16 0.02
N ARG A 90 -8.35 7.17 -0.80
CA ARG A 90 -9.28 7.02 -1.93
C ARG A 90 -8.71 6.17 -3.07
N ILE A 91 -7.44 6.33 -3.43
CA ILE A 91 -6.81 5.45 -4.43
C ILE A 91 -6.79 4.00 -3.92
N ALA A 92 -6.51 3.82 -2.63
CA ALA A 92 -6.47 2.50 -2.03
C ALA A 92 -7.83 1.80 -1.96
N SER A 93 -8.95 2.53 -1.89
CA SER A 93 -10.28 1.90 -1.92
C SER A 93 -10.60 1.25 -3.27
N ASP A 94 -10.05 1.80 -4.35
CA ASP A 94 -10.34 1.37 -5.71
C ASP A 94 -9.31 0.34 -6.23
N GLY A 95 -8.23 0.14 -5.47
CA GLY A 95 -7.09 -0.66 -5.87
C GLY A 95 -5.98 0.21 -6.47
N VAL A 96 -4.76 0.00 -6.01
CA VAL A 96 -3.61 0.77 -6.49
C VAL A 96 -3.22 0.28 -7.87
N THR A 97 -3.02 1.20 -8.81
CA THR A 97 -2.52 0.90 -10.16
C THR A 97 -1.03 1.20 -10.31
N ALA A 98 -0.40 0.67 -11.36
CA ALA A 98 1.04 0.86 -11.63
C ALA A 98 1.44 2.35 -11.74
N ASP A 99 0.58 3.19 -12.33
CA ASP A 99 0.79 4.63 -12.48
C ASP A 99 0.72 5.40 -11.15
N GLU A 100 0.12 4.80 -10.12
CA GLU A 100 -0.14 5.43 -8.83
C GLU A 100 0.91 5.09 -7.77
N ILE A 101 1.83 4.17 -8.08
CA ILE A 101 2.99 3.81 -7.24
C ILE A 101 3.77 5.02 -6.69
N PRO A 102 4.00 6.11 -7.44
CA PRO A 102 4.70 7.29 -6.91
C PRO A 102 4.06 7.86 -5.63
N TRP A 103 2.74 7.73 -5.47
CA TRP A 103 2.00 8.20 -4.28
C TRP A 103 2.21 7.29 -3.06
N PHE A 104 2.61 6.05 -3.28
CA PHE A 104 2.84 5.04 -2.25
C PHE A 104 4.33 4.76 -2.00
N MET A 105 5.23 5.62 -2.50
CA MET A 105 6.68 5.49 -2.27
C MET A 105 7.09 5.40 -0.80
N SER A 106 6.29 5.95 0.13
CA SER A 106 6.53 5.82 1.57
C SER A 106 6.21 4.44 2.15
N GLU A 107 5.42 3.63 1.43
CA GLU A 107 5.02 2.27 1.82
C GLU A 107 5.94 1.20 1.18
N LEU A 108 6.81 1.62 0.26
CA LEU A 108 7.84 0.78 -0.35
C LEU A 108 9.06 0.67 0.57
N THR A 109 9.68 -0.52 0.59
CA THR A 109 10.94 -0.72 1.29
C THR A 109 12.07 0.07 0.59
N PRO A 110 13.17 0.42 1.29
CA PRO A 110 14.32 1.06 0.64
C PRO A 110 14.88 0.24 -0.52
N SER A 111 14.89 -1.09 -0.41
CA SER A 111 15.34 -2.00 -1.47
C SER A 111 14.41 -1.98 -2.67
N GLU A 112 13.09 -2.03 -2.48
CA GLU A 112 12.11 -1.94 -3.58
C GLU A 112 12.22 -0.61 -4.33
N ARG A 113 12.43 0.50 -3.61
CA ARG A 113 12.64 1.82 -4.24
C ARG A 113 13.90 1.87 -5.08
N GLN A 114 14.96 1.20 -4.63
CA GLN A 114 16.21 1.13 -5.36
C GLN A 114 16.08 0.20 -6.57
N ALA A 115 15.53 -0.99 -6.39
CA ALA A 115 15.26 -1.96 -7.45
C ALA A 115 14.38 -1.35 -8.55
N LEU A 116 13.30 -0.63 -8.19
CA LEU A 116 12.46 0.07 -9.15
C LEU A 116 13.26 1.07 -9.99
N LYS A 117 14.15 1.87 -9.38
CA LYS A 117 14.99 2.83 -10.12
C LYS A 117 15.98 2.13 -11.05
N ASP A 118 16.61 1.06 -10.56
CA ASP A 118 17.62 0.32 -11.32
C ASP A 118 17.00 -0.43 -12.50
N ILE A 119 15.80 -1.00 -12.30
CA ILE A 119 15.01 -1.65 -13.34
C ILE A 119 14.51 -0.63 -14.37
N ASP A 120 13.95 0.49 -13.93
CA ASP A 120 13.44 1.57 -14.80
C ASP A 120 14.55 2.12 -15.72
N ALA A 121 15.78 2.21 -15.21
CA ALA A 121 16.93 2.63 -16.01
C ALA A 121 17.39 1.59 -17.05
N LYS A 122 17.21 0.29 -16.78
CA LYS A 122 17.71 -0.80 -17.63
C LYS A 122 16.68 -1.31 -18.63
N ASN A 123 15.43 -1.48 -18.20
CA ASN A 123 14.36 -2.04 -19.02
C ASN A 123 12.99 -1.50 -18.60
N PRO A 124 12.44 -0.51 -19.34
CA PRO A 124 11.15 0.11 -19.03
C PRO A 124 9.99 -0.89 -18.98
N SER A 125 9.98 -1.90 -19.85
CA SER A 125 8.90 -2.91 -19.87
C SER A 125 8.86 -3.77 -18.61
N LEU A 126 10.04 -4.11 -18.07
CA LEU A 126 10.17 -4.86 -16.83
C LEU A 126 9.86 -3.97 -15.61
N ALA A 127 10.12 -2.66 -15.72
CA ALA A 127 9.74 -1.68 -14.71
C ALA A 127 8.22 -1.55 -14.57
N ASP A 128 7.48 -1.58 -15.67
CA ASP A 128 6.00 -1.52 -15.63
C ASP A 128 5.41 -2.77 -14.96
N ALA A 129 5.92 -3.96 -15.29
CA ALA A 129 5.53 -5.21 -14.61
C ALA A 129 5.90 -5.19 -13.12
N TYR A 130 7.05 -4.60 -12.76
CA TYR A 130 7.45 -4.41 -11.37
C TYR A 130 6.50 -3.44 -10.64
N ARG A 131 6.13 -2.32 -11.26
CA ARG A 131 5.16 -1.36 -10.72
C ARG A 131 3.79 -1.98 -10.51
N GLU A 132 3.30 -2.77 -11.47
CA GLU A 132 2.03 -3.48 -11.35
C GLU A 132 2.04 -4.49 -10.20
N THR A 133 3.13 -5.24 -10.07
CA THR A 133 3.29 -6.22 -8.98
C THR A 133 3.40 -5.52 -7.61
N LEU A 134 4.12 -4.40 -7.54
CA LEU A 134 4.15 -3.55 -6.33
C LEU A 134 2.75 -3.04 -5.97
N ALA A 135 1.97 -2.65 -6.98
CA ALA A 135 0.63 -2.10 -6.79
C ALA A 135 -0.32 -3.17 -6.23
N SER A 136 -0.23 -4.39 -6.77
CA SER A 136 -0.93 -5.56 -6.24
C SER A 136 -0.54 -5.85 -4.78
N ARG A 137 0.76 -5.86 -4.46
CA ARG A 137 1.25 -6.08 -3.08
C ARG A 137 0.74 -5.03 -2.10
N ILE A 138 0.77 -3.75 -2.47
CA ILE A 138 0.30 -2.65 -1.63
C ILE A 138 -1.21 -2.77 -1.41
N THR A 139 -1.96 -3.06 -2.47
CA THR A 139 -3.42 -3.28 -2.39
C THR A 139 -3.73 -4.43 -1.44
N ALA A 140 -3.10 -5.59 -1.61
CA ALA A 140 -3.27 -6.74 -0.71
C ALA A 140 -2.93 -6.40 0.75
N SER A 141 -1.80 -5.70 0.97
CA SER A 141 -1.38 -5.27 2.31
C SER A 141 -2.41 -4.35 2.99
N ARG A 142 -3.04 -3.45 2.23
CA ARG A 142 -4.08 -2.56 2.73
C ARG A 142 -5.41 -3.27 2.98
N VAL A 143 -5.81 -4.20 2.11
CA VAL A 143 -6.98 -5.07 2.34
C VAL A 143 -6.81 -5.85 3.66
N ILE A 144 -5.66 -6.48 3.89
CA ILE A 144 -5.35 -7.17 5.14
C ILE A 144 -5.44 -6.20 6.34
N ALA A 145 -4.87 -5.00 6.22
CA ALA A 145 -4.88 -4.03 7.31
C ALA A 145 -6.30 -3.54 7.65
N ASN A 146 -7.14 -3.32 6.64
CA ASN A 146 -8.54 -2.93 6.82
C ASN A 146 -9.36 -4.07 7.42
N ALA A 147 -9.25 -5.29 6.88
CA ALA A 147 -9.91 -6.47 7.42
C ALA A 147 -9.57 -6.70 8.90
N LYS A 148 -8.30 -6.54 9.30
CA LYS A 148 -7.88 -6.61 10.71
C LYS A 148 -8.55 -5.55 11.58
N ARG A 149 -8.66 -4.30 11.12
CA ARG A 149 -9.31 -3.22 11.88
C ARG A 149 -10.80 -3.47 12.03
N GLU A 150 -11.47 -3.90 10.96
CA GLU A 150 -12.91 -4.20 10.97
C GLU A 150 -13.22 -5.42 11.84
N LEU A 151 -12.39 -6.45 11.79
CA LEU A 151 -12.51 -7.64 12.64
C LEU A 151 -12.47 -7.23 14.12
N LEU A 152 -11.54 -6.37 14.54
CA LEU A 152 -11.50 -5.86 15.92
C LEU A 152 -12.77 -5.07 16.30
N LEU A 153 -13.38 -4.35 15.36
CA LEU A 153 -14.64 -3.64 15.61
C LEU A 153 -15.81 -4.61 15.76
N VAL A 154 -15.90 -5.61 14.88
CA VAL A 154 -16.92 -6.67 14.93
C VAL A 154 -16.79 -7.48 16.21
N GLU A 155 -15.57 -7.84 16.63
CA GLU A 155 -15.32 -8.53 17.90
C GLU A 155 -15.78 -7.71 19.11
N ARG A 156 -15.48 -6.40 19.15
CA ARG A 156 -15.98 -5.51 20.20
C ARG A 156 -17.51 -5.42 20.21
N ARG A 157 -18.14 -5.41 19.03
CA ARG A 157 -19.61 -5.40 18.90
C ARG A 157 -20.23 -6.71 19.37
N LEU A 158 -19.66 -7.86 18.99
CA LEU A 158 -20.09 -9.18 19.45
C LEU A 158 -20.01 -9.28 20.98
N ASN A 159 -18.88 -8.86 21.57
CA ASN A 159 -18.73 -8.85 23.02
C ASN A 159 -19.77 -7.96 23.69
N ARG A 160 -20.04 -6.76 23.14
CA ARG A 160 -21.06 -5.86 23.69
C ARG A 160 -22.46 -6.47 23.63
N VAL A 161 -22.84 -7.06 22.49
CA VAL A 161 -24.16 -7.69 22.30
C VAL A 161 -24.36 -8.87 23.24
N ALA A 162 -23.30 -9.63 23.54
CA ALA A 162 -23.36 -10.75 24.47
C ALA A 162 -23.79 -10.37 25.90
N TYR A 163 -23.59 -9.11 26.33
CA TYR A 163 -23.97 -8.63 27.66
C TYR A 163 -25.32 -7.90 27.70
N ILE A 164 -25.98 -7.67 26.56
CA ILE A 164 -27.29 -7.00 26.52
C ILE A 164 -28.37 -8.04 26.80
N GLN A 165 -28.89 -8.03 28.03
CA GLN A 165 -30.08 -8.81 28.41
C GLN A 165 -31.34 -7.99 28.10
N GLY A 166 -31.95 -8.22 26.93
CA GLY A 166 -33.25 -7.62 26.56
C GLY A 166 -33.45 -7.49 25.05
N ALA A 167 -34.56 -8.06 24.56
CA ALA A 167 -35.01 -8.12 23.15
C ALA A 167 -34.07 -8.85 22.16
N ASP A 168 -34.64 -9.21 21.00
CA ASP A 168 -34.17 -10.22 20.04
C ASP A 168 -32.83 -9.89 19.35
N THR A 169 -31.72 -10.00 20.11
CA THR A 169 -30.34 -9.78 19.64
C THR A 169 -29.77 -10.97 18.87
N THR A 170 -30.53 -12.06 18.73
CA THR A 170 -30.10 -13.29 18.07
C THR A 170 -29.79 -13.07 16.58
N SER A 171 -30.61 -12.26 15.90
CA SER A 171 -30.43 -11.87 14.50
C SER A 171 -29.15 -11.05 14.29
N LEU A 172 -28.93 -10.03 15.10
CA LEU A 172 -27.72 -9.20 15.07
C LEU A 172 -26.46 -10.00 15.40
N GLN A 173 -26.53 -10.91 16.38
CA GLN A 173 -25.39 -11.77 16.73
C GLN A 173 -25.03 -12.70 15.57
N LYS A 174 -26.03 -13.21 14.85
CA LYS A 174 -25.82 -14.02 13.66
C LYS A 174 -25.16 -13.21 12.54
N GLU A 175 -25.67 -12.02 12.24
CA GLU A 175 -25.10 -11.11 11.24
C GLU A 175 -23.64 -10.77 11.56
N LEU A 176 -23.34 -10.38 12.79
CA LEU A 176 -21.96 -10.07 13.22
C LEU A 176 -21.01 -11.28 13.15
N ARG A 177 -21.52 -12.51 13.31
CA ARG A 177 -20.71 -13.74 13.13
C ARG A 177 -20.43 -13.99 11.66
N THR A 178 -21.43 -13.84 10.79
CA THR A 178 -21.26 -13.94 9.34
C THR A 178 -20.28 -12.88 8.82
N ASP A 179 -20.38 -11.63 9.31
CA ASP A 179 -19.42 -10.57 9.01
C ASP A 179 -18.00 -10.94 9.45
N ARG A 180 -17.84 -11.52 10.65
CA ARG A 180 -16.54 -11.99 11.14
C ARG A 180 -15.94 -13.05 10.22
N GLU A 181 -16.75 -14.03 9.80
CA GLU A 181 -16.32 -15.11 8.91
C GLU A 181 -15.88 -14.56 7.55
N HIS A 182 -16.67 -13.66 6.95
CA HIS A 182 -16.29 -12.98 5.71
C HIS A 182 -15.01 -12.17 5.85
N LEU A 183 -14.83 -11.43 6.95
CA LEU A 183 -13.61 -10.65 7.18
C LEU A 183 -12.37 -11.52 7.38
N GLU A 184 -12.49 -12.68 8.03
CA GLU A 184 -11.40 -13.65 8.12
C GLU A 184 -11.06 -14.22 6.75
N GLN A 185 -12.06 -14.54 5.91
CA GLN A 185 -11.83 -15.01 4.54
C GLN A 185 -11.11 -13.95 3.69
N ILE A 186 -11.53 -12.68 3.76
CA ILE A 186 -10.87 -11.57 3.05
C ILE A 186 -9.42 -11.41 3.53
N LYS A 187 -9.18 -11.60 4.83
CA LYS A 187 -7.84 -11.53 5.41
C LYS A 187 -6.95 -12.67 4.90
N THR A 188 -7.45 -13.91 4.84
CA THR A 188 -6.68 -15.06 4.33
C THR A 188 -6.38 -14.91 2.85
N GLU A 189 -7.38 -14.57 2.03
CA GLU A 189 -7.19 -14.31 0.60
C GLU A 189 -6.20 -13.15 0.36
N GLY A 190 -6.31 -12.08 1.16
CA GLY A 190 -5.38 -10.97 1.12
C GLY A 190 -3.94 -11.41 1.43
N THR A 191 -3.73 -12.29 2.42
CA THR A 191 -2.39 -12.82 2.74
C THR A 191 -1.81 -13.68 1.63
N GLU A 192 -2.63 -14.50 0.97
CA GLU A 192 -2.22 -15.31 -0.17
C GLU A 192 -1.80 -14.44 -1.35
N ARG A 193 -2.65 -13.48 -1.74
CA ARG A 193 -2.34 -12.52 -2.83
C ARG A 193 -1.08 -11.70 -2.54
N ARG A 194 -0.86 -11.33 -1.28
CA ARG A 194 0.36 -10.63 -0.88
C ARG A 194 1.59 -11.51 -1.05
N ALA A 195 1.54 -12.77 -0.60
CA ALA A 195 2.65 -13.71 -0.75
C ALA A 195 2.97 -13.99 -2.22
N GLU A 196 1.94 -14.13 -3.06
CA GLU A 196 2.07 -14.25 -4.51
C GLU A 196 2.78 -13.04 -5.13
N ALA A 197 2.34 -11.82 -4.76
CA ALA A 197 2.96 -10.60 -5.25
C ALA A 197 4.43 -10.47 -4.79
N GLU A 198 4.75 -10.84 -3.55
CA GLU A 198 6.14 -10.84 -3.04
C GLU A 198 7.02 -11.85 -3.80
N ALA A 199 6.52 -13.06 -4.08
CA ALA A 199 7.23 -14.03 -4.91
C ALA A 199 7.48 -13.52 -6.33
N ARG A 200 6.48 -12.85 -6.94
CA ARG A 200 6.60 -12.20 -8.25
C ARG A 200 7.66 -11.11 -8.27
N LEU A 201 7.73 -10.27 -7.24
CA LEU A 201 8.76 -9.22 -7.13
C LEU A 201 10.16 -9.83 -7.10
N GLN A 202 10.39 -10.86 -6.29
CA GLN A 202 11.68 -11.54 -6.21
C GLN A 202 12.11 -12.15 -7.54
N MET A 203 11.16 -12.73 -8.30
CA MET A 203 11.44 -13.24 -9.64
C MET A 203 11.80 -12.15 -10.63
N ILE A 204 11.08 -11.02 -10.62
CA ILE A 204 11.37 -9.88 -11.48
C ILE A 204 12.74 -9.29 -11.14
N GLU A 205 13.08 -9.18 -9.86
CA GLU A 205 14.41 -8.74 -9.40
C GLU A 205 15.51 -9.70 -9.83
N ALA A 206 15.29 -11.02 -9.71
CA ALA A 206 16.22 -12.03 -10.19
C ALA A 206 16.40 -11.95 -11.72
N ALA A 207 15.32 -11.78 -12.48
CA ALA A 207 15.36 -11.60 -13.93
C ALA A 207 16.11 -10.31 -14.32
N ALA A 208 15.85 -9.20 -13.63
CA ALA A 208 16.53 -7.93 -13.83
C ALA A 208 18.03 -8.03 -13.54
N SER A 209 18.42 -8.76 -12.49
CA SER A 209 19.84 -8.99 -12.16
C SER A 209 20.57 -9.81 -13.22
N ARG A 210 19.86 -10.70 -13.93
CA ARG A 210 20.39 -11.56 -14.99
C ARG A 210 20.32 -10.93 -16.38
N GLY A 211 19.70 -9.75 -16.51
CA GLY A 211 19.47 -9.10 -17.81
C GLY A 211 18.47 -9.84 -18.70
N ALA A 212 17.60 -10.68 -18.14
CA ALA A 212 16.61 -11.45 -18.89
C ALA A 212 15.54 -10.54 -19.50
N THR A 213 15.02 -10.95 -20.66
CA THR A 213 13.95 -10.21 -21.36
C THR A 213 12.58 -10.52 -20.74
N TRP A 214 11.63 -9.57 -20.83
CA TRP A 214 10.29 -9.71 -20.25
C TRP A 214 9.56 -11.00 -20.66
N ALA A 215 9.75 -11.45 -21.91
CA ALA A 215 9.17 -12.70 -22.42
C ALA A 215 9.66 -13.94 -21.66
N GLU A 216 10.95 -13.97 -21.31
CA GLU A 216 11.55 -15.06 -20.53
C GLU A 216 11.03 -15.06 -19.08
N THR A 217 10.89 -13.86 -18.50
CA THR A 217 10.30 -13.69 -17.16
C THR A 217 8.84 -14.12 -17.13
N ASN A 218 8.04 -13.74 -18.13
CA ASN A 218 6.62 -14.09 -18.19
C ASN A 218 6.41 -15.61 -18.40
N MET A 219 7.27 -16.24 -19.19
CA MET A 219 7.27 -17.69 -19.35
C MET A 219 7.65 -18.43 -18.05
N ALA A 220 8.62 -17.89 -17.29
CA ALA A 220 8.99 -18.43 -15.98
C ALA A 220 7.85 -18.25 -14.94
N LEU A 221 7.17 -17.10 -14.95
CA LEU A 221 6.01 -16.82 -14.09
C LEU A 221 4.85 -17.77 -14.36
N HIS A 222 4.51 -17.98 -15.63
CA HIS A 222 3.46 -18.92 -16.01
C HIS A 222 3.78 -20.36 -15.60
N ARG A 223 5.05 -20.78 -15.71
CA ARG A 223 5.46 -22.12 -15.24
C ARG A 223 5.25 -22.27 -13.73
N LEU A 224 5.65 -21.26 -12.95
CA LEU A 224 5.48 -21.28 -11.49
C LEU A 224 4.02 -21.23 -11.06
N SER A 225 3.17 -20.42 -11.70
CA SER A 225 1.73 -20.40 -11.38
C SER A 225 1.08 -21.76 -11.67
N THR A 226 1.40 -22.38 -12.81
CA THR A 226 0.89 -23.72 -13.13
C THR A 226 1.44 -24.79 -12.19
N THR A 227 2.69 -24.66 -11.72
CA THR A 227 3.23 -25.57 -10.70
C THR A 227 2.54 -25.37 -9.36
N HIS A 228 2.22 -24.12 -8.97
CA HIS A 228 1.55 -23.80 -7.71
C HIS A 228 0.09 -24.28 -7.67
N GLU A 229 -0.68 -24.16 -8.76
CA GLU A 229 -2.01 -24.76 -8.91
C GLU A 229 -2.00 -26.29 -8.77
N GLN A 230 -0.87 -26.93 -9.07
CA GLN A 230 -0.69 -28.38 -8.99
C GLN A 230 -0.12 -28.86 -7.64
N ILE A 231 0.34 -27.96 -6.76
CA ILE A 231 0.85 -28.32 -5.42
C ILE A 231 -0.17 -29.10 -4.56
N PRO A 232 -1.48 -28.76 -4.50
CA PRO A 232 -2.42 -29.56 -3.72
C PRO A 232 -2.59 -30.99 -4.27
N MET A 233 -2.60 -31.17 -5.60
CA MET A 233 -2.65 -32.51 -6.22
C MET A 233 -1.35 -33.30 -6.02
N ALA A 234 -0.19 -32.64 -6.08
CA ALA A 234 1.09 -33.29 -5.85
C ALA A 234 1.26 -33.73 -4.38
N LEU A 235 0.80 -32.92 -3.42
CA LEU A 235 0.76 -33.29 -2.01
C LEU A 235 -0.23 -34.43 -1.74
N GLU A 236 -1.40 -34.44 -2.39
CA GLU A 236 -2.35 -35.56 -2.31
C GLU A 236 -1.79 -36.84 -2.94
N ALA A 237 -1.10 -36.76 -4.08
CA ALA A 237 -0.47 -37.91 -4.72
C ALA A 237 0.63 -38.53 -3.86
N VAL A 238 1.49 -37.72 -3.24
CA VAL A 238 2.53 -38.19 -2.31
C VAL A 238 1.90 -38.82 -1.06
N ARG A 239 0.78 -38.26 -0.58
CA ARG A 239 0.06 -38.82 0.58
C ARG A 239 -0.62 -40.15 0.26
N MET A 240 -1.16 -40.30 -0.94
CA MET A 240 -1.72 -41.54 -1.47
C MET A 240 -0.63 -42.60 -1.67
N GLU A 241 0.54 -42.21 -2.14
CA GLU A 241 1.70 -43.11 -2.28
C GLU A 241 2.20 -43.61 -0.92
N GLN A 242 2.29 -42.73 0.09
CA GLN A 242 2.62 -43.15 1.45
C GLN A 242 1.56 -44.08 2.06
N GLN A 243 0.28 -43.83 1.83
CA GLN A 243 -0.79 -44.72 2.29
C GLN A 243 -0.72 -46.10 1.61
N ALA A 244 -0.45 -46.13 0.30
CA ALA A 244 -0.28 -47.38 -0.45
C ALA A 244 0.93 -48.19 0.05
N LEU A 245 2.04 -47.51 0.38
CA LEU A 245 3.21 -48.16 0.96
C LEU A 245 2.91 -48.74 2.34
N GLU A 246 2.24 -47.98 3.22
CA GLU A 246 1.85 -48.46 4.55
C GLU A 246 0.86 -49.64 4.49
N GLU A 247 -0.08 -49.65 3.54
CA GLU A 247 -1.00 -50.77 3.33
C GLU A 247 -0.28 -52.00 2.79
N SER A 248 0.66 -51.82 1.86
CA SER A 248 1.49 -52.92 1.34
C SER A 248 2.36 -53.55 2.43
N GLU A 249 2.92 -52.73 3.33
CA GLU A 249 3.74 -53.21 4.45
C GLU A 249 2.89 -53.97 5.49
N LYS A 250 1.67 -53.50 5.76
CA LYS A 250 0.71 -54.22 6.62
C LYS A 250 0.33 -55.57 6.01
N ALA A 251 0.02 -55.63 4.72
CA ALA A 251 -0.32 -56.87 4.02
C ALA A 251 0.84 -57.89 4.01
N LEU A 252 2.08 -57.42 3.84
CA LEU A 252 3.29 -58.25 3.94
C LEU A 252 3.51 -58.80 5.36
N ARG A 253 3.23 -57.99 6.39
CA ARG A 253 3.31 -58.44 7.79
C ARG A 253 2.22 -59.46 8.14
N GLU A 254 1.02 -59.32 7.58
CA GLU A 254 -0.07 -60.27 7.80
C GLU A 254 0.18 -61.61 7.11
N THR A 255 0.61 -61.59 5.85
CA THR A 255 1.00 -62.80 5.12
C THR A 255 2.20 -63.52 5.76
N GLY A 256 3.20 -62.79 6.25
CA GLY A 256 4.33 -63.35 6.99
C GLY A 256 3.94 -64.00 8.33
N LYS A 257 2.93 -63.47 9.02
CA LYS A 257 2.37 -64.09 10.25
C LYS A 257 1.54 -65.34 9.95
N LEU A 258 0.82 -65.35 8.82
CA LEU A 258 0.03 -66.51 8.37
C LEU A 258 0.90 -67.69 7.90
N THR A 259 2.10 -67.42 7.39
CA THR A 259 3.06 -68.48 7.05
C THR A 259 3.72 -69.11 8.27
N LEU A 260 3.99 -68.31 9.33
CA LEU A 260 4.59 -68.81 10.57
C LEU A 260 3.63 -69.60 11.46
N THR A 261 2.31 -69.41 11.30
CA THR A 261 1.29 -70.14 12.06
C THR A 261 0.86 -71.46 11.41
N LYS A 262 1.39 -71.78 10.21
CA LYS A 262 1.09 -73.03 9.48
C LYS A 262 2.18 -74.10 9.61
N GLU A 263 3.29 -73.78 10.29
CA GLU A 263 4.42 -74.68 10.52
C GLU A 263 4.50 -75.23 11.97
N GLU A 264 3.49 -74.97 12.82
CA GLU A 264 3.27 -75.66 14.11
C GLU A 264 2.13 -76.69 14.00
#